data_AF-A0A6L7CPY4-F1
#
_entry.id   AF-A0A6L7CPY4-F1
#
_cell.length_a   1.000
_cell.length_b   1.000
_cell.length_c   1.000
_cell.angle_alpha   90.00
_cell.angle_beta   90.00
_cell.angle_gamma   90.00
#
_symmetry.space_group_name_H-M   'P 1'
#
loop_
_entity.id
_entity.type
_entity.pdbx_description
1 polymer ?
#
loop_
_entity_poly.entity_id
_entity_poly.type
_entity_poly.pdbx_seq_one_letter_code
_entity_poly.pdbx_strand_id
1 'polypeptide(L)'
;DNANLYNDHVVASLIKDFKAADPNGFLVYFSDHGEEVYDTPPHKTQGRNEDNPTRHMYTIPFLLWTSEKWQATHPRDFSQDVDRKYSLAELIHTWSDLAGLSYDGYDPTRSVVNPQFKETTRWIGNPYKKNALIDYDTLPYGDQVGNQ
;
A
#
# COMPACT_ATOMS: atom_id res chain seq x y z
N ASP A 1 1.35 18.92 -5.71
CA ASP A 1 0.82 18.45 -7.02
C ASP A 1 1.86 18.31 -8.12
N ASN A 2 2.65 19.33 -8.49
CA ASN A 2 3.68 19.17 -9.54
C ASN A 2 4.65 18.01 -9.28
N ALA A 3 5.03 17.79 -8.01
CA ALA A 3 5.85 16.64 -7.61
C ALA A 3 5.11 15.29 -7.83
N ASN A 4 3.80 15.22 -7.60
CA ASN A 4 2.99 14.04 -7.92
C ASN A 4 2.95 13.78 -9.43
N LEU A 5 2.82 14.82 -10.25
CA LEU A 5 2.86 14.67 -11.72
C LEU A 5 4.21 14.11 -12.20
N TYR A 6 5.32 14.53 -11.59
CA TYR A 6 6.63 13.98 -11.93
C TYR A 6 6.82 12.56 -11.38
N ASN A 7 6.33 12.26 -10.18
CA ASN A 7 6.33 10.90 -9.63
C ASN A 7 5.52 9.94 -10.52
N ASP A 8 4.34 10.35 -10.99
CA ASP A 8 3.55 9.62 -11.98
C ASP A 8 4.37 9.30 -13.22
N HIS A 9 5.02 10.31 -13.82
CA HIS A 9 5.88 10.11 -14.98
C HIS A 9 6.99 9.07 -14.72
N VAL A 10 7.65 9.14 -13.56
CA VAL A 10 8.73 8.23 -13.18
C VAL A 10 8.20 6.80 -13.00
N VAL A 11 7.16 6.60 -12.21
CA VAL A 11 6.57 5.29 -11.93
C VAL A 11 6.03 4.64 -13.22
N ALA A 12 5.28 5.41 -14.02
CA ALA A 12 4.77 4.92 -15.29
C ALA A 12 5.91 4.58 -16.27
N SER A 13 6.99 5.35 -16.28
CA SER A 13 8.17 5.05 -17.11
C SER A 13 8.88 3.78 -16.65
N LEU A 14 9.04 3.55 -15.34
CA LEU A 14 9.61 2.30 -14.81
C LEU A 14 8.79 1.07 -15.25
N ILE A 15 7.47 1.14 -15.13
CA ILE A 15 6.57 0.06 -15.56
C ILE A 15 6.67 -0.15 -17.08
N LYS A 16 6.67 0.94 -17.86
CA LYS A 16 6.77 0.89 -19.32
C LYS A 16 8.11 0.30 -19.78
N ASP A 17 9.21 0.71 -19.18
CA ASP A 17 10.55 0.25 -19.55
C ASP A 17 10.75 -1.20 -19.12
N PHE A 18 10.23 -1.60 -17.95
CA PHE A 18 10.21 -3.01 -17.55
C PHE A 18 9.37 -3.85 -18.51
N LYS A 19 8.16 -3.38 -18.90
CA LYS A 19 7.33 -4.05 -19.91
C LYS A 19 8.04 -4.18 -21.26
N ALA A 20 8.73 -3.13 -21.71
CA ALA A 20 9.44 -3.11 -22.99
C ALA A 20 10.58 -4.15 -23.07
N ALA A 21 11.10 -4.60 -21.93
CA ALA A 21 12.09 -5.68 -21.85
C ALA A 21 11.50 -7.09 -22.03
N ASP A 22 10.18 -7.21 -22.28
CA ASP A 22 9.44 -8.48 -22.40
C ASP A 22 9.74 -9.49 -21.27
N PRO A 23 9.58 -9.07 -19.99
CA PRO A 23 10.06 -9.81 -18.83
C PRO A 23 9.13 -10.98 -18.48
N ASN A 24 9.64 -11.88 -17.64
CA ASN A 24 8.82 -12.84 -16.90
C ASN A 24 8.91 -12.51 -15.41
N GLY A 25 8.00 -11.68 -14.93
CA GLY A 25 7.91 -11.25 -13.54
C GLY A 25 6.80 -10.24 -13.29
N PHE A 26 6.91 -9.54 -12.16
CA PHE A 26 5.98 -8.49 -11.75
C PHE A 26 6.75 -7.34 -11.08
N LEU A 27 6.09 -6.19 -10.93
CA LEU A 27 6.61 -4.99 -10.27
C LEU A 27 5.57 -4.53 -9.24
N VAL A 28 6.01 -4.26 -8.01
CA VAL A 28 5.19 -3.65 -6.97
C VAL A 28 5.71 -2.24 -6.70
N TYR A 29 4.81 -1.25 -6.71
CA TYR A 29 5.11 0.12 -6.32
C TYR A 29 4.28 0.48 -5.09
N PHE A 30 4.94 1.07 -4.09
CA PHE A 30 4.29 1.65 -2.93
C PHE A 30 5.07 2.89 -2.46
N SER A 31 4.39 3.84 -1.83
CA SER A 31 5.05 4.88 -1.04
C SER A 31 5.33 4.36 0.36
N ASP A 32 6.41 4.79 1.00
CA ASP A 32 6.72 4.43 2.38
C ASP A 32 5.69 4.98 3.37
N HIS A 33 5.19 6.19 3.12
CA HIS A 33 4.08 6.83 3.79
C HIS A 33 3.44 7.92 2.91
N GLY A 34 2.39 8.55 3.41
CA GLY A 34 1.76 9.73 2.80
C GLY A 34 2.41 11.04 3.26
N GLU A 35 1.72 12.16 3.05
CA GLU A 35 2.12 13.49 3.49
C GLU A 35 0.86 14.37 3.62
N GLU A 36 0.70 15.07 4.73
CA GLU A 36 -0.35 16.09 4.86
C GLU A 36 0.11 17.38 4.18
N VAL A 37 -0.68 17.91 3.23
CA VAL A 37 -0.41 19.16 2.51
C VAL A 37 -1.66 20.04 2.52
N TYR A 38 -2.10 20.40 3.72
CA TYR A 38 -3.30 21.20 3.98
C TYR A 38 -4.62 20.53 3.56
N ASP A 39 -4.64 19.22 3.38
CA ASP A 39 -5.81 18.45 2.97
C ASP A 39 -6.87 18.37 4.09
N THR A 40 -6.42 18.21 5.34
CA THR A 40 -7.28 18.01 6.50
C THR A 40 -7.78 19.37 7.03
N PRO A 41 -9.10 19.56 7.23
CA PRO A 41 -9.63 20.76 7.88
C PRO A 41 -8.99 20.97 9.27
N PRO A 42 -8.61 22.21 9.64
CA PRO A 42 -8.92 23.50 8.98
C PRO A 42 -7.87 23.96 7.94
N HIS A 43 -7.14 23.05 7.30
CA HIS A 43 -6.17 23.33 6.24
C HIS A 43 -4.99 24.17 6.72
N LYS A 44 -4.43 23.80 7.88
CA LYS A 44 -3.30 24.51 8.54
C LYS A 44 -2.09 23.63 8.83
N THR A 45 -2.15 22.35 8.48
CA THR A 45 -1.08 21.40 8.72
C THR A 45 -0.37 21.12 7.40
N GLN A 46 0.96 21.09 7.43
CA GLN A 46 1.79 20.54 6.35
C GLN A 46 2.91 19.72 6.99
N GLY A 47 3.19 18.54 6.43
CA GLY A 47 4.24 17.64 6.88
C GLY A 47 3.69 16.37 7.53
N ARG A 48 4.46 15.83 8.48
CA ARG A 48 4.13 14.59 9.20
C ARG A 48 4.36 14.77 10.69
N ASN A 49 3.43 14.25 11.49
CA ASN A 49 3.56 14.20 12.95
C ASN A 49 2.84 12.96 13.49
N GLU A 50 3.61 11.97 13.96
CA GLU A 50 3.06 10.71 14.50
C GLU A 50 2.21 10.92 15.76
N ASP A 51 2.52 11.93 16.57
CA ASP A 51 1.76 12.27 17.78
C ASP A 51 0.49 13.12 17.48
N ASN A 52 0.33 13.61 16.25
CA ASN A 52 -0.87 14.32 15.78
C ASN A 52 -1.23 13.89 14.34
N PRO A 53 -1.71 12.65 14.16
CA PRO A 53 -1.87 12.02 12.85
C PRO A 53 -3.06 12.58 12.06
N THR A 54 -2.89 12.71 10.74
CA THR A 54 -4.00 12.85 9.78
C THR A 54 -3.95 11.71 8.77
N ARG A 55 -5.09 11.37 8.16
CA ARG A 55 -5.18 10.22 7.23
C ARG A 55 -4.25 10.35 6.03
N HIS A 56 -4.10 11.56 5.48
CA HIS A 56 -3.20 11.87 4.36
C HIS A 56 -1.72 11.59 4.65
N MET A 57 -1.31 11.47 5.93
CA MET A 57 0.04 11.02 6.29
C MET A 57 0.24 9.51 6.15
N TYR A 58 -0.84 8.72 6.09
CA TYR A 58 -0.80 7.25 6.14
C TYR A 58 -1.35 6.58 4.88
N THR A 59 -2.22 7.25 4.12
CA THR A 59 -2.70 6.74 2.83
C THR A 59 -1.55 6.76 1.82
N ILE A 60 -1.43 5.69 1.03
CA ILE A 60 -0.36 5.50 0.07
C ILE A 60 -0.88 4.86 -1.22
N PRO A 61 -0.23 5.09 -2.37
CA PRO A 61 -0.41 4.23 -3.52
C PRO A 61 0.13 2.83 -3.23
N PHE A 62 -0.56 1.80 -3.71
CA PHE A 62 -0.10 0.42 -3.74
C PHE A 62 -0.50 -0.22 -5.06
N LEU A 63 0.48 -0.46 -5.94
CA LEU A 63 0.25 -0.94 -7.30
C LEU A 63 0.99 -2.26 -7.53
N LEU A 64 0.33 -3.18 -8.22
CA LEU A 64 0.94 -4.41 -8.75
C LEU A 64 0.79 -4.40 -10.27
N TRP A 65 1.91 -4.52 -10.98
CA TRP A 65 1.95 -4.77 -12.42
C TRP A 65 2.53 -6.16 -12.67
N THR A 66 1.83 -6.99 -13.44
CA THR A 66 2.28 -8.34 -13.82
C THR A 66 2.55 -8.42 -15.32
N SER A 67 3.70 -9.00 -15.71
CA SER A 67 4.00 -9.27 -17.12
C SER A 67 3.09 -10.34 -17.72
N GLU A 68 2.92 -10.31 -19.05
CA GLU A 68 2.11 -11.30 -19.77
C GLU A 68 2.64 -12.73 -19.57
N LYS A 69 3.96 -12.93 -19.60
CA LYS A 69 4.60 -14.24 -19.37
C LYS A 69 4.38 -14.75 -17.94
N TRP A 70 4.47 -13.86 -16.95
CA TRP A 70 4.22 -14.23 -15.56
C TRP A 70 2.76 -14.62 -15.36
N GLN A 71 1.82 -13.83 -15.89
CA GLN A 71 0.39 -14.12 -15.81
C GLN A 71 0.01 -15.41 -16.53
N ALA A 72 0.64 -15.71 -17.69
CA ALA A 72 0.41 -16.97 -18.41
C ALA A 72 0.91 -18.19 -17.64
N THR A 73 2.02 -18.05 -16.90
CA THR A 73 2.62 -19.15 -16.12
C THR A 73 1.99 -19.28 -14.72
N HIS A 74 1.49 -18.18 -14.17
CA HIS A 74 0.88 -18.10 -12.84
C HIS A 74 -0.49 -17.39 -12.92
N PRO A 75 -1.52 -18.00 -13.54
CA PRO A 75 -2.81 -17.35 -13.72
C PRO A 75 -3.45 -16.99 -12.39
N ARG A 76 -3.70 -15.69 -12.18
CA ARG A 76 -4.28 -15.17 -10.94
C ARG A 76 -5.15 -13.95 -11.23
N ASP A 77 -6.32 -13.88 -10.60
CA ASP A 77 -7.22 -12.73 -10.67
C ASP A 77 -7.14 -11.96 -9.36
N PHE A 78 -6.73 -10.68 -9.45
CA PHE A 78 -6.61 -9.78 -8.30
C PHE A 78 -7.77 -8.77 -8.23
N SER A 79 -8.73 -8.82 -9.15
CA SER A 79 -9.79 -7.81 -9.26
C SER A 79 -10.68 -7.72 -8.02
N GLN A 80 -10.83 -8.82 -7.27
CA GLN A 80 -11.61 -8.88 -6.04
C GLN A 80 -10.81 -8.46 -4.79
N ASP A 81 -9.51 -8.21 -4.95
CA ASP A 81 -8.59 -7.95 -3.84
C ASP A 81 -8.35 -6.45 -3.62
N VAL A 82 -8.68 -5.62 -4.62
CA VAL A 82 -8.27 -4.21 -4.71
C VAL A 82 -8.84 -3.30 -3.61
N ASP A 83 -10.00 -3.63 -3.05
CA ASP A 83 -10.66 -2.85 -2.00
C ASP A 83 -10.40 -3.41 -0.59
N ARG A 84 -9.50 -4.39 -0.43
CA ARG A 84 -9.14 -4.94 0.88
C ARG A 84 -8.42 -3.89 1.72
N LYS A 85 -8.89 -3.67 2.95
CA LYS A 85 -8.22 -2.81 3.94
C LYS A 85 -6.91 -3.46 4.37
N TYR A 86 -5.79 -2.82 4.03
CA TYR A 86 -4.46 -3.37 4.22
C TYR A 86 -3.50 -2.38 4.87
N SER A 87 -2.49 -2.91 5.57
CA SER A 87 -1.38 -2.11 6.12
C SER A 87 -0.07 -2.56 5.48
N LEU A 88 0.74 -1.59 5.04
CA LEU A 88 2.04 -1.83 4.43
C LEU A 88 3.02 -2.57 5.36
N ALA A 89 2.80 -2.53 6.68
CA ALA A 89 3.61 -3.25 7.66
C ALA A 89 3.69 -4.76 7.39
N GLU A 90 2.67 -5.34 6.71
CA GLU A 90 2.58 -6.76 6.42
C GLU A 90 3.05 -7.12 4.98
N LEU A 91 3.68 -6.18 4.27
CA LEU A 91 4.09 -6.32 2.86
C LEU A 91 4.85 -7.61 2.58
N ILE A 92 5.68 -8.06 3.51
CA ILE A 92 6.51 -9.26 3.33
C ILE A 92 5.67 -10.51 3.06
N HIS A 93 4.47 -10.60 3.62
CA HIS A 93 3.55 -11.71 3.37
C HIS A 93 2.96 -11.65 1.95
N THR A 94 2.56 -10.45 1.50
CA THR A 94 2.10 -10.22 0.12
C THR A 94 3.21 -10.52 -0.90
N TRP A 95 4.44 -10.05 -0.64
CA TRP A 95 5.57 -10.31 -1.53
C TRP A 95 5.91 -11.80 -1.63
N SER A 96 5.90 -12.50 -0.49
CA SER A 96 6.15 -13.95 -0.45
C SER A 96 5.10 -14.73 -1.22
N ASP A 97 3.83 -14.34 -1.09
CA ASP A 97 2.72 -14.93 -1.84
C ASP A 97 2.88 -14.73 -3.35
N LEU A 98 3.16 -13.50 -3.80
CA LEU A 98 3.41 -13.21 -5.22
C LEU A 98 4.61 -13.99 -5.77
N ALA A 99 5.66 -14.19 -4.97
CA ALA A 99 6.85 -14.92 -5.34
C ALA A 99 6.69 -16.46 -5.24
N GLY A 100 5.54 -16.97 -4.78
CA GLY A 100 5.29 -18.40 -4.61
C GLY A 100 6.12 -19.05 -3.48
N LEU A 101 6.51 -18.27 -2.47
CA LEU A 101 7.33 -18.73 -1.35
C LEU A 101 6.48 -19.11 -0.15
N SER A 102 6.87 -20.19 0.53
CA SER A 102 6.31 -20.61 1.82
C SER A 102 7.43 -21.09 2.74
N TYR A 103 7.30 -20.79 4.03
CA TYR A 103 8.31 -21.03 5.05
C TYR A 103 7.71 -20.84 6.45
N ASP A 104 8.38 -21.33 7.49
CA ASP A 104 7.97 -21.09 8.88
C ASP A 104 7.95 -19.58 9.18
N GLY A 105 6.77 -19.05 9.49
CA GLY A 105 6.54 -17.62 9.72
C GLY A 105 5.87 -16.88 8.56
N TYR A 106 5.69 -17.52 7.39
CA TYR A 106 4.78 -17.00 6.38
C TYR A 106 3.32 -17.09 6.87
N ASP A 107 2.60 -15.98 6.81
CA ASP A 107 1.18 -15.90 7.14
C ASP A 107 0.35 -15.52 5.91
N PRO A 108 -0.35 -16.48 5.26
CA PRO A 108 -1.18 -16.19 4.09
C PRO A 108 -2.37 -15.27 4.42
N THR A 109 -2.82 -15.20 5.69
CA THR A 109 -3.93 -14.34 6.08
C THR A 109 -3.58 -12.86 6.05
N ARG A 110 -2.27 -12.53 6.03
CA ARG A 110 -1.70 -11.19 5.95
C ARG A 110 -1.21 -10.80 4.56
N SER A 111 -1.37 -11.66 3.56
CA SER A 111 -1.11 -11.31 2.16
C SER A 111 -2.39 -10.71 1.54
N VAL A 112 -2.31 -9.47 1.06
CA VAL A 112 -3.47 -8.75 0.50
C VAL A 112 -4.01 -9.41 -0.77
N VAL A 113 -3.20 -10.24 -1.44
CA VAL A 113 -3.56 -10.95 -2.69
C VAL A 113 -3.93 -12.43 -2.46
N ASN A 114 -4.06 -12.85 -1.19
CA ASN A 114 -4.36 -14.23 -0.85
C ASN A 114 -5.86 -14.46 -0.69
N PRO A 115 -6.42 -15.58 -1.18
CA PRO A 115 -7.82 -15.93 -0.91
C PRO A 115 -8.13 -16.16 0.58
N GLN A 116 -7.11 -16.46 1.39
CA GLN A 116 -7.23 -16.60 2.85
C GLN A 116 -7.03 -15.28 3.59
N PHE A 117 -6.87 -14.16 2.87
CA PHE A 117 -6.72 -12.83 3.45
C PHE A 117 -7.79 -12.58 4.51
N LYS A 118 -7.37 -12.07 5.65
CA LYS A 118 -8.26 -11.66 6.73
C LYS A 118 -7.89 -10.24 7.15
N GLU A 119 -8.87 -9.35 7.07
CA GLU A 119 -8.70 -7.98 7.55
C GLU A 119 -8.28 -7.98 9.04
N THR A 120 -7.31 -7.14 9.35
CA THR A 120 -6.82 -6.89 10.71
C THR A 120 -6.75 -5.38 10.94
N THR A 121 -6.74 -4.97 12.22
CA THR A 121 -6.61 -3.56 12.58
C THR A 121 -5.35 -2.95 11.96
N ARG A 122 -5.53 -1.82 11.27
CA ARG A 122 -4.44 -1.05 10.66
C ARG A 122 -3.83 -0.13 11.73
N TRP A 123 -2.91 -0.69 12.53
CA TRP A 123 -2.27 0.05 13.62
C TRP A 123 -1.41 1.20 13.09
N ILE A 124 -1.56 2.36 13.72
CA ILE A 124 -0.70 3.54 13.56
C ILE A 124 -0.22 4.04 14.93
N GLY A 125 0.76 4.93 14.93
CA GLY A 125 1.36 5.48 16.14
C GLY A 125 2.66 4.77 16.55
N ASN A 126 3.33 5.34 17.55
CA ASN A 126 4.68 4.93 17.89
C ASN A 126 4.72 3.55 18.59
N PRO A 127 5.30 2.50 17.98
CA PRO A 127 5.30 1.15 18.56
C PRO A 127 6.23 1.02 19.77
N TYR A 128 7.14 1.99 19.98
CA TYR A 128 8.08 2.01 21.10
C TYR A 128 7.57 2.84 22.28
N LYS A 129 6.49 3.61 22.12
CA LYS A 129 5.79 4.27 23.22
C LYS A 129 4.74 3.32 23.80
N LYS A 130 4.68 3.27 25.13
CA LYS A 130 3.72 2.45 25.88
C LYS A 130 2.28 2.85 25.51
N ASN A 131 1.51 1.89 24.99
CA ASN A 131 0.08 2.03 24.67
C ASN A 131 -0.25 3.18 23.70
N ALA A 132 0.63 3.50 22.76
CA ALA A 132 0.44 4.61 21.81
C ALA A 132 -0.19 4.18 20.48
N LEU A 133 -0.44 2.88 20.27
CA LEU A 133 -1.06 2.41 19.03
C LEU A 133 -2.56 2.69 19.02
N ILE A 134 -3.05 3.23 17.91
CA ILE A 134 -4.47 3.43 17.63
C ILE A 134 -4.83 2.80 16.28
N ASP A 135 -6.13 2.50 16.09
CA ASP A 135 -6.65 2.03 14.82
C ASP A 135 -6.78 3.21 13.84
N TYR A 136 -6.16 3.12 12.66
CA TYR A 136 -6.27 4.12 11.59
C TYR A 136 -7.72 4.50 11.28
N ASP A 137 -8.65 3.55 11.33
CA ASP A 137 -10.06 3.79 10.99
C ASP A 137 -10.73 4.81 11.94
N THR A 138 -10.14 5.06 13.11
CA THR A 138 -10.63 6.05 14.08
C THR A 138 -10.29 7.50 13.72
N LEU A 139 -9.37 7.74 12.77
CA LEU A 139 -9.07 9.08 12.30
C LEU A 139 -10.28 9.69 11.57
N PRO A 140 -10.59 10.98 11.75
CA PRO A 140 -11.72 11.64 11.09
C PRO A 140 -11.48 11.84 9.58
N TYR A 141 -12.52 12.33 8.88
CA TYR A 141 -12.49 12.72 7.46
C TYR A 141 -12.25 11.57 6.47
N GLY A 142 -12.61 10.34 6.85
CA GLY A 142 -12.53 9.16 5.98
C GLY A 142 -13.53 9.15 4.81
N ASP A 143 -14.50 10.07 4.84
CA ASP A 143 -15.47 10.32 3.78
C ASP A 143 -14.91 11.18 2.63
N GLN A 144 -13.73 11.79 2.80
CA GLN A 144 -13.06 12.51 1.71
C GLN A 144 -12.58 11.56 0.60
N VAL A 145 -12.59 12.04 -0.64
CA VAL A 145 -12.12 11.27 -1.81
C VAL A 145 -10.66 10.89 -1.61
N GLY A 146 -10.36 9.59 -1.72
CA GLY A 146 -9.00 9.06 -1.58
C GLY A 146 -8.49 8.97 -0.13
N ASN A 147 -9.39 9.12 0.85
CA ASN A 147 -9.03 9.17 2.27
C ASN A 147 -9.67 8.05 3.11
N GLN A 148 -10.10 6.96 2.48
CA GLN A 148 -10.88 5.88 3.11
C GLN A 148 -10.13 5.13 4.23
#